data_AF-A0A1H3F3K5-F1
#
_entry.id   AF-A0A1H3F3K5-F1
#
_cell.length_a   1.000
_cell.length_b   1.000
_cell.length_c   1.000
_cell.angle_alpha   90.00
_cell.angle_beta   90.00
_cell.angle_gamma   90.00
#
_symmetry.space_group_name_H-M   'P 1'
#
loop_
_entity.id
_entity.type
_entity.pdbx_description
1 polymer ?
#
loop_
_entity_poly.entity_id
_entity_poly.type
_entity_poly.pdbx_seq_one_letter_code
_entity_poly.pdbx_strand_id
1 'polypeptide(L)'
;MTEVVYRLYETVDELSSVIENARSVPMSGGSCMVPRDVLLDLLDDLRENLPAEVHKAGAIVEQRTEILQQAQAEAERLTGRTRSESEQVVVAARRQREEILGTARRQRDDLLARAQAEAEDLLARAEEEAEQVVEEARRHHEALIADAHAQAAEVLAAAQAEHERLVSETDVYRGAVDRADELGAQTAADVARMRTEVDEYVDTRLADFGSTLERMLRSVEKARATLRE
;
A
#
# COMPACT_ATOMS: atom_id res chain seq x y z
N MET A 1 39.49 55.56 -60.40
CA MET A 1 39.27 56.75 -59.55
C MET A 1 40.59 57.31 -59.04
N THR A 2 41.53 56.49 -58.57
CA THR A 2 42.89 56.93 -58.23
C THR A 2 43.62 57.54 -59.41
N GLU A 3 43.77 56.89 -60.56
CA GLU A 3 44.49 57.46 -61.73
C GLU A 3 43.87 58.77 -62.25
N VAL A 4 42.56 58.89 -62.15
CA VAL A 4 41.75 60.06 -62.53
C VAL A 4 41.94 61.22 -61.57
N VAL A 5 41.89 60.90 -60.28
CA VAL A 5 42.12 61.84 -59.19
C VAL A 5 43.59 62.24 -59.20
N TYR A 6 44.51 61.32 -59.51
CA TYR A 6 45.94 61.58 -59.69
C TYR A 6 46.19 62.48 -60.90
N ARG A 7 45.60 62.20 -62.07
CA ARG A 7 45.75 63.03 -63.27
C ARG A 7 45.10 64.40 -63.11
N LEU A 8 43.95 64.46 -62.43
CA LEU A 8 43.32 65.73 -62.06
C LEU A 8 44.19 66.53 -61.09
N TYR A 9 44.69 65.90 -60.03
CA TYR A 9 45.61 66.54 -59.09
C TYR A 9 46.90 66.95 -59.79
N GLU A 10 47.43 66.14 -60.71
CA GLU A 10 48.64 66.43 -61.50
C GLU A 10 48.42 67.64 -62.41
N THR A 11 47.35 67.69 -63.19
CA THR A 11 47.04 68.86 -64.03
C THR A 11 46.74 70.11 -63.18
N VAL A 12 46.09 69.97 -62.03
CA VAL A 12 45.85 71.09 -61.09
C VAL A 12 47.15 71.54 -60.40
N ASP A 13 48.03 70.63 -60.05
CA ASP A 13 49.35 70.91 -59.46
C ASP A 13 50.28 71.54 -60.50
N GLU A 14 50.21 71.11 -61.76
CA GLU A 14 50.91 71.75 -62.88
C GLU A 14 50.37 73.15 -63.16
N LEU A 15 49.04 73.34 -63.14
CA LEU A 15 48.42 74.66 -63.27
C LEU A 15 48.87 75.59 -62.14
N SER A 16 48.92 75.05 -60.91
CA SER A 16 49.39 75.77 -59.73
C SER A 16 50.86 76.14 -59.86
N SER A 17 51.72 75.20 -60.29
CA SER A 17 53.14 75.43 -60.55
C SER A 17 53.37 76.50 -61.63
N VAL A 18 52.58 76.48 -62.70
CA VAL A 18 52.62 77.48 -63.78
C VAL A 18 52.24 78.88 -63.28
N ILE A 19 51.30 78.96 -62.34
CA ILE A 19 50.90 80.23 -61.68
C ILE A 19 51.93 80.68 -60.63
N GLU A 20 52.52 79.76 -59.86
CA GLU A 20 53.55 80.06 -58.85
C GLU A 20 54.86 80.55 -59.48
N ASN A 21 55.25 79.97 -60.62
CA ASN A 21 56.46 80.36 -61.36
C ASN A 21 56.22 81.55 -62.31
N ALA A 22 55.00 82.07 -62.36
CA ALA A 22 54.66 83.20 -63.20
C ALA A 22 55.37 84.49 -62.76
N ARG A 23 55.85 85.27 -63.73
CA ARG A 23 56.68 86.44 -63.46
C ARG A 23 55.81 87.62 -63.00
N SER A 24 56.02 88.13 -61.79
CA SER A 24 55.31 89.33 -61.31
C SER A 24 55.77 90.60 -62.05
N VAL A 25 54.83 91.45 -62.49
CA VAL A 25 55.16 92.70 -63.22
C VAL A 25 55.02 93.96 -62.34
N PRO A 26 55.97 94.92 -62.38
CA PRO A 26 55.99 96.08 -61.48
C PRO A 26 54.80 97.02 -61.72
N MET A 27 54.31 97.65 -60.65
CA MET A 27 53.11 98.53 -60.61
C MET A 27 51.76 97.81 -60.80
N SER A 28 51.74 96.48 -60.78
CA SER A 28 50.52 95.66 -60.80
C SER A 28 50.43 94.84 -59.50
N GLY A 29 49.88 95.46 -58.46
CA GLY A 29 49.81 94.84 -57.13
C GLY A 29 48.90 93.61 -57.15
N GLY A 30 49.49 92.41 -57.32
CA GLY A 30 48.81 91.13 -57.25
C GLY A 30 48.67 90.35 -58.57
N SER A 31 49.21 90.82 -59.70
CA SER A 31 49.17 90.07 -60.96
C SER A 31 50.51 89.47 -61.37
N CYS A 32 50.48 88.22 -61.79
CA CYS A 32 51.60 87.48 -62.34
C CYS A 32 51.41 87.25 -63.85
N MET A 33 52.51 87.25 -64.60
CA MET A 33 52.55 86.95 -66.03
C MET A 33 52.77 85.44 -66.21
N VAL A 34 51.70 84.75 -66.59
CA VAL A 34 51.70 83.32 -66.88
C VAL A 34 51.96 83.10 -68.38
N PRO A 35 52.81 82.13 -68.78
CA PRO A 35 52.92 81.72 -70.17
C PRO A 35 51.56 81.23 -70.68
N ARG A 36 50.96 82.01 -71.57
CA ARG A 36 49.60 81.80 -72.06
C ARG A 36 49.41 80.40 -72.65
N ASP A 37 50.36 79.94 -73.46
CA ASP A 37 50.23 78.68 -74.19
C ASP A 37 50.24 77.49 -73.22
N VAL A 38 51.14 77.47 -72.23
CA VAL A 38 51.21 76.42 -71.20
C VAL A 38 49.94 76.38 -70.33
N LEU A 39 49.39 77.53 -69.97
CA LEU A 39 48.14 77.60 -69.19
C LEU A 39 46.95 77.07 -69.99
N LEU A 40 46.90 77.38 -71.29
CA LEU A 40 45.84 76.92 -72.18
C LEU A 40 45.93 75.41 -72.42
N ASP A 41 47.13 74.87 -72.61
CA ASP A 41 47.35 73.43 -72.77
C ASP A 41 46.86 72.65 -71.54
N LEU A 42 47.20 73.10 -70.33
CA LEU A 42 46.73 72.46 -69.08
C LEU A 42 45.21 72.59 -68.88
N LEU A 43 44.61 73.71 -69.29
CA LEU A 43 43.16 73.88 -69.26
C LEU A 43 42.46 73.01 -70.30
N ASP A 44 43.05 72.82 -71.47
CA ASP A 44 42.56 71.93 -72.52
C ASP A 44 42.66 70.45 -72.09
N ASP A 45 43.76 70.06 -71.43
CA ASP A 45 43.92 68.72 -70.83
C ASP A 45 42.87 68.46 -69.74
N LEU A 46 42.65 69.42 -68.83
CA LEU A 46 41.58 69.36 -67.84
C LEU A 46 40.20 69.25 -68.51
N ARG A 47 39.96 70.04 -69.56
CA ARG A 47 38.68 70.07 -70.27
C ARG A 47 38.41 68.79 -71.05
N GLU A 48 39.44 68.15 -71.61
CA GLU A 48 39.33 66.93 -72.39
C GLU A 48 39.15 65.69 -71.48
N ASN A 49 39.82 65.65 -70.34
CA ASN A 49 39.84 64.47 -69.46
C ASN A 49 38.83 64.53 -68.29
N LEU A 50 38.49 65.69 -67.74
CA LEU A 50 37.59 65.80 -66.58
C LEU A 50 36.16 65.25 -66.82
N PRO A 51 35.49 65.53 -67.96
CA PRO A 51 34.07 65.15 -68.12
C PRO A 51 33.84 63.64 -68.10
N ALA A 52 34.64 62.88 -68.86
CA ALA A 52 34.49 61.43 -68.95
C ALA A 52 34.71 60.75 -67.58
N GLU A 53 35.64 61.29 -66.82
CA GLU A 53 36.03 60.82 -65.49
C GLU A 53 34.97 61.09 -64.41
N VAL A 54 34.38 62.28 -64.41
CA VAL A 54 33.24 62.62 -63.55
C VAL A 54 32.01 61.77 -63.89
N HIS A 55 31.76 61.52 -65.19
CA HIS A 55 30.68 60.62 -65.62
C HIS A 55 30.89 59.17 -65.15
N LYS A 56 32.11 58.63 -65.26
CA LYS A 56 32.43 57.29 -64.73
C LYS A 56 32.25 57.22 -63.22
N ALA A 57 32.67 58.24 -62.48
CA ALA A 57 32.48 58.28 -61.03
C ALA A 57 30.99 58.34 -60.65
N GLY A 58 30.19 59.15 -61.36
CA GLY A 58 28.74 59.21 -61.21
C GLY A 58 28.08 57.86 -61.46
N ALA A 59 28.44 57.18 -62.55
CA ALA A 59 27.93 55.85 -62.87
C ALA A 59 28.28 54.80 -61.80
N ILE A 60 29.48 54.84 -61.21
CA ILE A 60 29.86 53.95 -60.11
C ILE A 60 29.03 54.24 -58.85
N VAL A 61 28.78 55.51 -58.52
CA VAL A 61 27.94 55.89 -57.37
C VAL A 61 26.50 55.44 -57.58
N GLU A 62 25.96 55.61 -58.79
CA GLU A 62 24.63 55.16 -59.17
C GLU A 62 24.52 53.62 -59.08
N GLN A 63 25.46 52.90 -59.70
CA GLN A 63 25.54 51.44 -59.63
C GLN A 63 25.68 50.94 -58.19
N ARG A 64 26.50 51.58 -57.36
CA ARG A 64 26.62 51.25 -55.93
C ARG A 64 25.29 51.47 -55.20
N THR A 65 24.60 52.56 -55.50
CA THR A 65 23.30 52.88 -54.88
C THR A 65 22.26 51.82 -55.25
N GLU A 66 22.23 51.41 -56.52
CA GLU A 66 21.38 50.33 -57.00
C GLU A 66 21.68 49.00 -56.30
N ILE A 67 22.97 48.62 -56.20
CA ILE A 67 23.39 47.40 -55.49
C ILE A 67 22.95 47.44 -54.03
N LEU A 68 23.11 48.56 -53.33
CA LEU A 68 22.70 48.70 -51.93
C LEU A 68 21.18 48.57 -51.77
N GLN A 69 20.41 49.19 -52.67
CA GLN A 69 18.95 49.06 -52.67
C GLN A 69 18.51 47.62 -52.93
N GLN A 70 19.11 46.94 -53.90
CA GLN A 70 18.82 45.54 -54.19
C GLN A 70 19.19 44.63 -53.01
N ALA A 71 20.36 44.82 -52.41
CA ALA A 71 20.81 44.06 -51.26
C ALA A 71 19.88 44.27 -50.05
N GLN A 72 19.43 45.50 -49.82
CA GLN A 72 18.51 45.82 -48.73
C GLN A 72 17.12 45.22 -48.96
N ALA A 73 16.58 45.33 -50.17
CA ALA A 73 15.31 44.70 -50.54
C ALA A 73 15.37 43.17 -50.39
N GLU A 74 16.49 42.56 -50.79
CA GLU A 74 16.69 41.11 -50.66
C GLU A 74 16.83 40.69 -49.19
N ALA A 75 17.53 41.47 -48.36
CA ALA A 75 17.66 41.21 -46.93
C ALA A 75 16.30 41.31 -46.21
N GLU A 76 15.48 42.31 -46.53
CA GLU A 76 14.13 42.46 -46.01
C GLU A 76 13.24 41.29 -46.44
N ARG A 77 13.31 40.88 -47.70
CA ARG A 77 12.58 39.72 -48.23
C ARG A 77 12.98 38.43 -47.52
N LEU A 78 14.29 38.19 -47.34
CA LEU A 78 14.79 37.01 -46.65
C LEU A 78 14.34 37.00 -45.18
N THR A 79 14.46 38.13 -44.48
CA THR A 79 14.05 38.26 -43.08
C THR A 79 12.55 38.03 -42.91
N GLY A 80 11.73 38.60 -43.81
CA GLY A 80 10.28 38.38 -43.83
C GLY A 80 9.92 36.91 -44.03
N ARG A 81 10.58 36.23 -44.98
CA ARG A 81 10.38 34.80 -45.23
C ARG A 81 10.78 33.95 -44.03
N THR A 82 11.98 34.15 -43.48
CA THR A 82 12.45 33.40 -42.31
C THR A 82 11.57 33.63 -41.10
N ARG A 83 11.08 34.86 -40.89
CA ARG A 83 10.14 35.15 -39.81
C ARG A 83 8.82 34.41 -39.99
N SER A 84 8.23 34.44 -41.19
CA SER A 84 7.00 33.71 -41.49
C SER A 84 7.18 32.20 -41.33
N GLU A 85 8.26 31.62 -41.83
CA GLU A 85 8.59 30.21 -41.67
C GLU A 85 8.75 29.84 -40.18
N SER A 86 9.47 30.67 -39.42
CA SER A 86 9.66 30.47 -37.97
C SER A 86 8.34 30.51 -37.21
N GLU A 87 7.47 31.49 -37.52
CA GLU A 87 6.14 31.60 -36.92
C GLU A 87 5.28 30.37 -37.24
N GLN A 88 5.31 29.89 -38.48
CA GLN A 88 4.61 28.67 -38.88
C GLN A 88 5.10 27.42 -38.13
N VAL A 89 6.42 27.26 -37.97
CA VAL A 89 7.00 26.14 -37.21
C VAL A 89 6.57 26.20 -35.74
N VAL A 90 6.58 27.38 -35.11
CA VAL A 90 6.15 27.53 -33.72
C VAL A 90 4.66 27.18 -33.56
N VAL A 91 3.80 27.62 -34.48
CA VAL A 91 2.37 27.29 -34.47
C VAL A 91 2.15 25.79 -34.64
N ALA A 92 2.82 25.16 -35.61
CA ALA A 92 2.72 23.72 -35.83
C ALA A 92 3.19 22.92 -34.60
N ALA A 93 4.33 23.29 -34.02
CA ALA A 93 4.86 22.64 -32.82
C ALA A 93 3.92 22.78 -31.61
N ARG A 94 3.31 23.97 -31.42
CA ARG A 94 2.34 24.20 -30.34
C ARG A 94 1.08 23.35 -30.51
N ARG A 95 0.55 23.26 -31.73
CA ARG A 95 -0.60 22.41 -32.05
C ARG A 95 -0.30 20.94 -31.79
N GLN A 96 0.83 20.43 -32.29
CA GLN A 96 1.24 19.05 -32.06
C GLN A 96 1.40 18.75 -30.56
N ARG A 97 2.00 19.67 -29.80
CA ARG A 97 2.11 19.55 -28.34
C ARG A 97 0.74 19.45 -27.67
N GLU A 98 -0.23 20.28 -28.08
CA GLU A 98 -1.58 20.26 -27.52
C GLU A 98 -2.32 18.95 -27.84
N GLU A 99 -2.15 18.41 -29.05
CA GLU A 99 -2.70 17.11 -29.45
C GLU A 99 -2.10 15.96 -28.61
N ILE A 100 -0.78 15.96 -28.39
CA ILE A 100 -0.09 14.98 -27.54
C ILE A 100 -0.57 15.09 -26.10
N LEU A 101 -0.59 16.30 -25.52
CA LEU A 101 -1.06 16.51 -24.16
C LEU A 101 -2.53 16.14 -23.97
N GLY A 102 -3.37 16.43 -24.97
CA GLY A 102 -4.78 16.04 -24.95
C GLY A 102 -4.95 14.52 -24.94
N THR A 103 -4.18 13.82 -25.75
CA THR A 103 -4.20 12.34 -25.80
C THR A 103 -3.65 11.73 -24.52
N ALA A 104 -2.52 12.22 -24.02
CA ALA A 104 -1.91 11.76 -22.78
C ALA A 104 -2.85 11.98 -21.57
N ARG A 105 -3.55 13.13 -21.52
CA ARG A 105 -4.56 13.39 -20.46
C ARG A 105 -5.72 12.41 -20.52
N ARG A 106 -6.31 12.18 -21.70
CA ARG A 106 -7.38 11.18 -21.86
C ARG A 106 -6.92 9.78 -21.45
N GLN A 107 -5.74 9.35 -21.89
CA GLN A 107 -5.17 8.06 -21.51
C GLN A 107 -4.95 7.93 -20.00
N ARG A 108 -4.44 8.99 -19.36
CA ARG A 108 -4.29 9.04 -17.90
C ARG A 108 -5.64 8.93 -17.20
N ASP A 109 -6.63 9.70 -17.65
CA ASP A 109 -7.95 9.74 -17.01
C ASP A 109 -8.66 8.38 -17.16
N ASP A 110 -8.55 7.75 -18.33
CA ASP A 110 -9.03 6.37 -18.56
C ASP A 110 -8.32 5.34 -17.67
N LEU A 111 -6.99 5.46 -17.52
CA LEU A 111 -6.22 4.56 -16.66
C LEU A 111 -6.62 4.70 -15.19
N LEU A 112 -6.79 5.94 -14.71
CA LEU A 112 -7.23 6.20 -13.34
C LEU A 112 -8.64 5.66 -13.11
N ALA A 113 -9.57 5.86 -14.04
CA ALA A 113 -10.92 5.34 -13.92
C ALA A 113 -10.95 3.81 -13.87
N ARG A 114 -10.14 3.13 -14.71
CA ARG A 114 -10.01 1.65 -14.67
C ARG A 114 -9.41 1.17 -13.36
N ALA A 115 -8.31 1.78 -12.92
CA ALA A 115 -7.66 1.41 -11.68
C ALA A 115 -8.57 1.61 -10.45
N GLN A 116 -9.38 2.67 -10.45
CA GLN A 116 -10.39 2.91 -9.41
C GLN A 116 -11.47 1.82 -9.42
N ALA A 117 -12.03 1.50 -10.59
CA ALA A 117 -13.04 0.45 -10.71
C ALA A 117 -12.50 -0.93 -10.30
N GLU A 118 -11.25 -1.26 -10.68
CA GLU A 118 -10.59 -2.50 -10.27
C GLU A 118 -10.34 -2.56 -8.75
N ALA A 119 -9.97 -1.44 -8.14
CA ALA A 119 -9.79 -1.35 -6.69
C ALA A 119 -11.12 -1.51 -5.94
N GLU A 120 -12.19 -0.88 -6.42
CA GLU A 120 -13.53 -1.01 -5.86
C GLU A 120 -14.04 -2.46 -5.95
N ASP A 121 -13.87 -3.12 -7.10
CA ASP A 121 -14.23 -4.53 -7.29
C ASP A 121 -13.43 -5.46 -6.38
N LEU A 122 -12.11 -5.22 -6.23
CA LEU A 122 -11.28 -6.01 -5.33
C LEU A 122 -11.70 -5.86 -3.86
N LEU A 123 -12.02 -4.63 -3.44
CA LEU A 123 -12.49 -4.37 -2.08
C LEU A 123 -13.85 -5.05 -1.83
N ALA A 124 -14.79 -4.93 -2.75
CA ALA A 124 -16.09 -5.58 -2.64
C ALA A 124 -15.97 -7.11 -2.52
N ARG A 125 -15.11 -7.73 -3.34
CA ARG A 125 -14.84 -9.17 -3.24
C ARG A 125 -14.17 -9.56 -1.92
N ALA A 126 -13.22 -8.76 -1.45
CA ALA A 126 -12.54 -9.02 -0.18
C ALA A 126 -13.49 -8.89 1.01
N GLU A 127 -14.42 -7.92 0.99
CA GLU A 127 -15.47 -7.77 2.00
C GLU A 127 -16.42 -8.97 2.01
N GLU A 128 -16.89 -9.42 0.83
CA GLU A 128 -17.74 -10.60 0.72
C GLU A 128 -17.03 -11.87 1.23
N GLU A 129 -15.77 -12.08 0.86
CA GLU A 129 -14.96 -13.20 1.34
C GLU A 129 -14.77 -13.14 2.87
N ALA A 130 -14.50 -11.95 3.43
CA ALA A 130 -14.35 -11.78 4.87
C ALA A 130 -15.65 -12.10 5.62
N GLU A 131 -16.81 -11.64 5.12
CA GLU A 131 -18.11 -11.98 5.68
C GLU A 131 -18.37 -13.49 5.66
N GLN A 132 -18.07 -14.16 4.54
CA GLN A 132 -18.23 -15.61 4.42
C GLN A 132 -17.37 -16.37 5.44
N VAL A 133 -16.11 -15.97 5.61
CA VAL A 133 -15.20 -16.58 6.59
C VAL A 133 -15.70 -16.38 8.02
N VAL A 134 -16.19 -15.19 8.35
CA VAL A 134 -16.73 -14.90 9.69
C VAL A 134 -17.98 -15.74 9.96
N GLU A 135 -18.90 -15.86 9.00
CA GLU A 135 -20.11 -16.66 9.15
C GLU A 135 -19.83 -18.17 9.19
N GLU A 136 -18.84 -18.66 8.45
CA GLU A 136 -18.38 -20.04 8.57
C GLU A 136 -17.75 -20.30 9.95
N ALA A 137 -16.84 -19.43 10.39
CA ALA A 137 -16.20 -19.55 11.70
C ALA A 137 -17.23 -19.51 12.84
N ARG A 138 -18.24 -18.65 12.73
CA ARG A 138 -19.34 -18.56 13.70
C ARG A 138 -20.15 -19.85 13.75
N ARG A 139 -20.58 -20.38 12.60
CA ARG A 139 -21.31 -21.66 12.53
C ARG A 139 -20.49 -22.81 13.10
N HIS A 140 -19.20 -22.85 12.80
CA HIS A 140 -18.31 -23.88 13.33
C HIS A 140 -18.16 -23.77 14.85
N HIS A 141 -18.00 -22.54 15.36
CA HIS A 141 -17.91 -22.29 16.80
C HIS A 141 -19.20 -22.68 17.54
N GLU A 142 -20.36 -22.31 17.01
CA GLU A 142 -21.67 -22.69 17.59
C GLU A 142 -21.86 -24.21 17.60
N ALA A 143 -21.44 -24.91 16.53
CA ALA A 143 -21.49 -26.37 16.47
C ALA A 143 -20.55 -27.02 17.51
N LEU A 144 -19.33 -26.50 17.68
CA LEU A 144 -18.38 -27.00 18.68
C LEU A 144 -18.90 -26.83 20.11
N ILE A 145 -19.53 -25.68 20.42
CA ILE A 145 -20.15 -25.46 21.72
C ILE A 145 -21.30 -26.44 21.95
N ALA A 146 -22.16 -26.64 20.95
CA ALA A 146 -23.27 -27.56 21.05
C ALA A 146 -22.81 -29.01 21.29
N ASP A 147 -21.79 -29.45 20.56
CA ASP A 147 -21.17 -30.77 20.74
C ASP A 147 -20.53 -30.92 22.12
N ALA A 148 -19.75 -29.93 22.56
CA ALA A 148 -19.14 -29.94 23.89
C ALA A 148 -20.18 -29.99 25.02
N HIS A 149 -21.29 -29.26 24.88
CA HIS A 149 -22.40 -29.32 25.84
C HIS A 149 -23.09 -30.69 25.84
N ALA A 150 -23.31 -31.29 24.66
CA ALA A 150 -23.90 -32.62 24.56
C ALA A 150 -23.02 -33.68 25.22
N GLN A 151 -21.71 -33.66 24.96
CA GLN A 151 -20.74 -34.56 25.58
C GLN A 151 -20.67 -34.38 27.10
N ALA A 152 -20.65 -33.13 27.57
CA ALA A 152 -20.66 -32.84 29.01
C ALA A 152 -21.94 -33.36 29.70
N ALA A 153 -23.10 -33.20 29.05
CA ALA A 153 -24.36 -33.72 29.56
C ALA A 153 -24.36 -35.26 29.64
N GLU A 154 -23.80 -35.93 28.63
CA GLU A 154 -23.67 -37.40 28.62
C GLU A 154 -22.77 -37.88 29.76
N VAL A 155 -21.60 -37.26 29.95
CA VAL A 155 -20.67 -37.62 31.03
C VAL A 155 -21.31 -37.39 32.40
N LEU A 156 -22.03 -36.28 32.59
CA LEU A 156 -22.74 -36.02 33.85
C LEU A 156 -23.85 -37.05 34.09
N ALA A 157 -24.63 -37.40 33.08
CA ALA A 157 -25.68 -38.42 33.20
C ALA A 157 -25.09 -39.79 33.55
N ALA A 158 -24.00 -40.19 32.89
CA ALA A 158 -23.30 -41.43 33.20
C ALA A 158 -22.73 -41.44 34.63
N ALA A 159 -22.12 -40.33 35.07
CA ALA A 159 -21.60 -40.19 36.42
C ALA A 159 -22.71 -40.25 37.48
N GLN A 160 -23.88 -39.64 37.22
CA GLN A 160 -25.03 -39.70 38.12
C GLN A 160 -25.60 -41.11 38.23
N ALA A 161 -25.80 -41.80 37.10
CA ALA A 161 -26.29 -43.17 37.09
C ALA A 161 -25.36 -44.12 37.85
N GLU A 162 -24.04 -43.95 37.68
CA GLU A 162 -23.05 -44.74 38.40
C GLU A 162 -23.03 -44.41 39.89
N HIS A 163 -23.17 -43.14 40.26
CA HIS A 163 -23.29 -42.73 41.66
C HIS A 163 -24.51 -43.35 42.33
N GLU A 164 -25.68 -43.29 41.69
CA GLU A 164 -26.92 -43.92 42.18
C GLU A 164 -26.76 -45.44 42.36
N ARG A 165 -26.09 -46.10 41.41
CA ARG A 165 -25.75 -47.53 41.51
C ARG A 165 -24.90 -47.83 42.74
N LEU A 166 -23.82 -47.08 42.97
CA LEU A 166 -22.92 -47.26 44.11
C LEU A 166 -23.60 -46.98 45.45
N VAL A 167 -24.47 -45.97 45.52
CA VAL A 167 -25.27 -45.68 46.72
C VAL A 167 -26.21 -46.84 47.02
N SER A 168 -26.94 -47.33 46.02
CA SER A 168 -27.83 -48.49 46.15
C SER A 168 -27.08 -49.73 46.63
N GLU A 169 -25.92 -50.04 46.05
CA GLU A 169 -25.08 -51.16 46.49
C GLU A 169 -24.61 -51.01 47.94
N THR A 170 -24.24 -49.80 48.34
CA THR A 170 -23.82 -49.50 49.71
C THR A 170 -24.98 -49.67 50.70
N ASP A 171 -26.18 -49.23 50.34
CA ASP A 171 -27.37 -49.33 51.20
C ASP A 171 -27.85 -50.78 51.34
N VAL A 172 -27.81 -51.57 50.25
CA VAL A 172 -28.07 -53.01 50.29
C VAL A 172 -27.07 -53.71 51.19
N TYR A 173 -25.78 -53.38 51.08
CA TYR A 173 -24.74 -53.95 51.95
C TYR A 173 -24.98 -53.62 53.42
N ARG A 174 -25.24 -52.34 53.75
CA ARG A 174 -25.57 -51.92 55.13
C ARG A 174 -26.79 -52.64 55.68
N GLY A 175 -27.89 -52.69 54.91
CA GLY A 175 -29.10 -53.39 55.32
C GLY A 175 -28.89 -54.89 55.53
N ALA A 176 -28.03 -55.53 54.74
CA ALA A 176 -27.66 -56.93 54.93
C ALA A 176 -26.85 -57.15 56.22
N VAL A 177 -25.92 -56.24 56.54
CA VAL A 177 -25.14 -56.27 57.80
C VAL A 177 -26.06 -56.08 59.00
N ASP A 178 -26.92 -55.06 58.99
CA ASP A 178 -27.87 -54.80 60.09
C ASP A 178 -28.78 -56.02 60.33
N ARG A 179 -29.28 -56.64 59.25
CA ARG A 179 -30.12 -57.85 59.31
C ARG A 179 -29.36 -59.05 59.91
N ALA A 180 -28.09 -59.20 59.56
CA ALA A 180 -27.25 -60.27 60.10
C ALA A 180 -27.00 -60.09 61.60
N ASP A 181 -26.75 -58.84 62.04
CA ASP A 181 -26.58 -58.50 63.45
C ASP A 181 -27.87 -58.73 64.24
N GLU A 182 -29.03 -58.33 63.71
CA GLU A 182 -30.35 -58.62 64.30
C GLU A 182 -30.60 -60.12 64.47
N LEU A 183 -30.34 -60.92 63.41
CA LEU A 183 -30.53 -62.36 63.45
C LEU A 183 -29.57 -63.02 64.45
N GLY A 184 -28.34 -62.53 64.52
CA GLY A 184 -27.35 -62.95 65.52
C GLY A 184 -27.83 -62.69 66.94
N ALA A 185 -28.35 -61.49 67.21
CA ALA A 185 -28.90 -61.12 68.52
C ALA A 185 -30.14 -61.97 68.88
N GLN A 186 -31.05 -62.20 67.93
CA GLN A 186 -32.21 -63.08 68.12
C GLN A 186 -31.81 -64.52 68.42
N THR A 187 -30.88 -65.08 67.66
CA THR A 187 -30.38 -66.44 67.86
C THR A 187 -29.72 -66.57 69.23
N ALA A 188 -28.93 -65.58 69.65
CA ALA A 188 -28.31 -65.56 70.97
C ALA A 188 -29.37 -65.53 72.09
N ALA A 189 -30.42 -64.72 71.94
CA ALA A 189 -31.54 -64.65 72.89
C ALA A 189 -32.33 -65.97 72.94
N ASP A 190 -32.62 -66.58 71.78
CA ASP A 190 -33.33 -67.86 71.68
C ASP A 190 -32.51 -69.01 72.29
N VAL A 191 -31.20 -69.07 72.05
CA VAL A 191 -30.30 -70.05 72.67
C VAL A 191 -30.25 -69.86 74.19
N ALA A 192 -30.19 -68.63 74.68
CA ALA A 192 -30.22 -68.34 76.11
C ALA A 192 -31.55 -68.77 76.75
N ARG A 193 -32.67 -68.52 76.06
CA ARG A 193 -34.00 -68.98 76.49
C ARG A 193 -34.08 -70.51 76.52
N MET A 194 -33.68 -71.20 75.44
CA MET A 194 -33.66 -72.66 75.37
C MET A 194 -32.80 -73.27 76.49
N ARG A 195 -31.64 -72.70 76.78
CA ARG A 195 -30.79 -73.15 77.90
C ARG A 195 -31.54 -73.04 79.23
N THR A 196 -32.18 -71.90 79.49
CA THR A 196 -32.96 -71.68 80.71
C THR A 196 -34.13 -72.66 80.82
N GLU A 197 -34.88 -72.89 79.74
CA GLU A 197 -35.98 -73.86 79.69
C GLU A 197 -35.49 -75.30 79.93
N VAL A 198 -34.36 -75.68 79.35
CA VAL A 198 -33.74 -77.00 79.57
C VAL A 198 -33.28 -77.14 81.02
N ASP A 199 -32.63 -76.13 81.58
CA ASP A 199 -32.18 -76.13 82.97
C ASP A 199 -33.37 -76.26 83.93
N GLU A 200 -34.46 -75.51 83.71
CA GLU A 200 -35.69 -75.58 84.51
C GLU A 200 -36.39 -76.95 84.36
N TYR A 201 -36.44 -77.50 83.15
CA TYR A 201 -37.00 -78.83 82.91
C TYR A 201 -36.20 -79.93 83.62
N VAL A 202 -34.87 -79.87 83.55
CA VAL A 202 -33.98 -80.80 84.25
C VAL A 202 -34.17 -80.70 85.76
N ASP A 203 -34.18 -79.48 86.31
CA ASP A 203 -34.40 -79.25 87.75
C ASP A 203 -35.76 -79.80 88.21
N THR A 204 -36.83 -79.51 87.47
CA THR A 204 -38.18 -80.04 87.74
C THR A 204 -38.20 -81.57 87.73
N ARG A 205 -37.59 -82.20 86.72
CA ARG A 205 -37.53 -83.67 86.62
C ARG A 205 -36.70 -84.30 87.75
N LEU A 206 -35.59 -83.67 88.13
CA LEU A 206 -34.77 -84.11 89.25
C LEU A 206 -35.52 -83.97 90.58
N ALA A 207 -36.27 -82.89 90.79
CA ALA A 207 -37.11 -82.69 91.96
C ALA A 207 -38.25 -83.73 92.05
N ASP A 208 -38.95 -83.98 90.93
CA ASP A 208 -39.98 -85.02 90.83
C ASP A 208 -39.41 -86.41 91.14
N PHE A 209 -38.25 -86.74 90.57
CA PHE A 209 -37.54 -87.99 90.82
C PHE A 209 -37.12 -88.11 92.29
N GLY A 210 -36.56 -87.05 92.87
CA GLY A 210 -36.22 -86.97 94.29
C GLY A 210 -37.43 -87.21 95.20
N SER A 211 -38.57 -86.57 94.92
CA SER A 211 -39.81 -86.77 95.68
C SER A 211 -40.33 -88.21 95.58
N THR A 212 -40.14 -88.86 94.44
CA THR A 212 -40.53 -90.25 94.20
C THR A 212 -39.63 -91.21 95.00
N LEU A 213 -38.31 -90.98 94.98
CA LEU A 213 -37.37 -91.74 95.79
C LEU A 213 -37.64 -91.58 97.29
N GLU A 214 -37.95 -90.37 97.77
CA GLU A 214 -38.35 -90.17 99.18
C GLU A 214 -39.62 -90.93 99.56
N ARG A 215 -40.62 -91.01 98.67
CA ARG A 215 -41.81 -91.83 98.93
C ARG A 215 -41.47 -93.31 98.97
N MET A 216 -40.63 -93.79 98.05
CA MET A 216 -40.15 -95.18 98.07
C MET A 216 -39.36 -95.48 99.35
N LEU A 217 -38.45 -94.60 99.77
CA LEU A 217 -37.66 -94.75 100.99
C LEU A 217 -38.57 -94.82 102.22
N ARG A 218 -39.54 -93.90 102.33
CA ARG A 218 -40.57 -93.94 103.39
C ARG A 218 -41.39 -95.22 103.37
N SER A 219 -41.73 -95.74 102.20
CA SER A 219 -42.42 -97.02 102.07
C SER A 219 -41.56 -98.19 102.55
N VAL A 220 -40.25 -98.19 102.25
CA VAL A 220 -39.29 -99.20 102.71
C VAL A 220 -39.07 -99.10 104.23
N GLU A 221 -38.91 -97.89 104.78
CA GLU A 221 -38.80 -97.67 106.23
C GLU A 221 -40.05 -98.11 106.97
N LYS A 222 -41.24 -97.82 106.42
CA LYS A 222 -42.52 -98.29 106.97
C LYS A 222 -42.61 -99.82 106.93
N ALA A 223 -42.21 -100.45 105.82
CA ALA A 223 -42.13 -101.91 105.70
C ALA A 223 -41.13 -102.53 106.71
N ARG A 224 -40.00 -101.84 106.97
CA ARG A 224 -39.01 -102.23 107.99
C ARG A 224 -39.53 -102.07 109.41
N ALA A 225 -40.34 -101.04 109.69
CA ALA A 225 -40.98 -100.85 110.98
C ALA A 225 -42.03 -101.94 111.25
N THR A 226 -42.83 -102.32 110.25
CA THR A 226 -43.80 -103.45 110.35
C THR A 226 -43.14 -104.83 110.47
N LEU A 227 -41.85 -104.98 110.15
CA LEU A 227 -41.07 -106.21 110.39
C LEU A 227 -40.39 -106.24 111.77
N ARG A 228 -40.51 -105.16 112.56
CA ARG A 228 -39.95 -105.02 113.92
C ARG A 228 -41.00 -105.07 115.04
N GLU A 229 -42.27 -105.24 114.70
CA GLU A 229 -43.35 -105.74 115.59
C GLU A 229 -43.60 -107.22 115.31
#